data_AF-A0A7S3LLW7-F1
#
_entry.id   AF-A0A7S3LLW7-F1
#
_cell.length_a   1.000
_cell.length_b   1.000
_cell.length_c   1.000
_cell.angle_alpha   90.00
_cell.angle_beta   90.00
_cell.angle_gamma   90.00
#
_symmetry.space_group_name_H-M   'P 1'
#
loop_
_entity.id
_entity.type
_entity.pdbx_description
1 polymer ?
#
loop_
_entity_poly.entity_id
_entity_poly.type
_entity_poly.pdbx_seq_one_letter_code
_entity_poly.pdbx_strand_id
1 'polypeptide(L)'
;KLDFVPYLDSKLTQLLAPGLGGNSRTKIIVCGSLHPEHSAETLNTLRFGQDCSGISNLSRSNVALVTGRIKEIDRQIESLMEIIKQKETWETREVKRMDSNIEEGTLEAEMNKAGGEVVRTTVPVGAETEHELLEKLHLERASLLGETGPV
;
A
#
# COMPACT_ATOMS: atom_id res chain seq x y z
N LYS A 1 -19.30 -27.72 -14.51
CA LYS A 1 -18.85 -27.14 -15.80
C LYS A 1 -18.82 -25.64 -15.57
N LEU A 2 -17.68 -24.97 -15.74
CA LEU A 2 -17.64 -23.50 -15.64
C LEU A 2 -18.21 -22.97 -16.95
N ASP A 3 -19.36 -22.30 -16.89
CA ASP A 3 -19.98 -21.72 -18.07
C ASP A 3 -19.08 -20.60 -18.60
N PHE A 4 -18.68 -20.72 -19.88
CA PHE A 4 -17.82 -19.74 -20.52
C PHE A 4 -18.61 -18.47 -20.83
N VAL A 5 -18.18 -17.34 -20.27
CA VAL A 5 -18.75 -16.02 -20.55
C VAL A 5 -17.77 -15.21 -21.41
N PRO A 6 -18.16 -14.79 -22.63
CA PRO A 6 -17.25 -14.20 -23.61
C PRO A 6 -16.99 -12.70 -23.37
N TYR A 7 -16.42 -12.32 -22.22
CA TYR A 7 -16.10 -10.91 -21.96
C TYR A 7 -15.07 -10.32 -22.95
N LEU A 8 -14.25 -11.17 -23.56
CA LEU A 8 -13.15 -10.76 -24.45
C LEU A 8 -13.60 -10.40 -25.87
N ASP A 9 -14.84 -10.71 -26.26
CA ASP A 9 -15.35 -10.47 -27.62
C ASP A 9 -15.42 -8.98 -27.99
N SER A 10 -15.51 -8.09 -27.00
CA SER A 10 -15.46 -6.64 -27.23
C SER A 10 -14.68 -5.90 -26.15
N LYS A 11 -14.05 -4.77 -26.50
CA LYS A 11 -13.37 -3.91 -25.51
C LYS A 11 -14.34 -3.37 -24.45
N LEU A 12 -15.61 -3.15 -24.81
CA LEU A 12 -16.63 -2.68 -23.89
C LEU A 12 -16.93 -3.74 -22.81
N THR A 13 -17.13 -4.99 -23.20
CA THR A 13 -17.39 -6.09 -22.26
C THR A 13 -16.17 -6.44 -21.42
N GLN A 14 -14.96 -6.19 -21.90
CA GLN A 14 -13.72 -6.28 -21.11
C GLN A 14 -13.70 -5.22 -20.00
N LEU A 15 -14.01 -3.97 -20.34
CA LEU A 15 -14.05 -2.87 -19.38
C LEU A 15 -15.15 -3.07 -18.34
N LEU A 16 -16.29 -3.63 -18.74
CA LEU A 16 -17.45 -3.88 -17.88
C LEU A 16 -17.40 -5.23 -17.15
N ALA A 17 -16.39 -6.08 -17.39
CA ALA A 17 -16.28 -7.40 -16.75
C ALA A 17 -16.37 -7.34 -15.21
N PRO A 18 -15.77 -6.36 -14.50
CA PRO A 18 -15.95 -6.23 -13.06
C PRO A 18 -17.40 -5.96 -12.64
N GLY A 19 -18.19 -5.34 -13.52
CA GLY A 19 -19.58 -4.97 -13.30
C GLY A 19 -20.61 -6.04 -13.65
N LEU A 20 -20.23 -7.06 -14.42
CA LEU A 20 -21.10 -8.14 -14.91
C LEU A 20 -20.62 -9.48 -14.31
N GLY A 21 -20.80 -9.69 -13.01
CA GLY A 21 -20.38 -10.90 -12.29
C GLY A 21 -19.07 -10.78 -11.51
N GLY A 22 -18.47 -9.59 -11.45
CA GLY A 22 -17.22 -9.32 -10.74
C GLY A 22 -17.37 -8.59 -9.40
N ASN A 23 -16.29 -7.93 -8.99
CA ASN A 23 -16.25 -7.10 -7.77
C ASN A 23 -16.74 -5.67 -8.05
N SER A 24 -18.06 -5.49 -8.18
CA SER A 24 -18.66 -4.17 -8.29
C SER A 24 -20.14 -4.16 -7.87
N ARG A 25 -20.62 -3.00 -7.39
CA ARG A 25 -22.04 -2.74 -7.17
C ARG A 25 -22.63 -2.09 -8.42
N THR A 26 -23.18 -2.91 -9.30
CA THR A 26 -23.67 -2.45 -10.61
C THR A 26 -25.17 -2.19 -10.58
N LYS A 27 -25.59 -1.11 -11.25
CA LYS A 27 -26.98 -0.82 -11.58
C LYS A 27 -27.06 -0.58 -13.08
N ILE A 28 -28.09 -1.14 -13.71
CA ILE A 28 -28.33 -0.97 -15.15
C ILE A 28 -29.61 -0.15 -15.28
N ILE A 29 -29.52 0.94 -16.04
CA ILE A 29 -30.65 1.80 -16.36
C ILE A 29 -31.04 1.49 -17.80
N VAL A 30 -32.29 1.10 -17.98
CA VAL A 30 -32.86 0.74 -19.27
C VAL A 30 -33.68 1.92 -19.77
N CYS A 31 -33.35 2.42 -20.96
CA CYS A 31 -34.05 3.53 -21.59
C CYS A 31 -34.83 3.00 -22.80
N GLY A 32 -36.13 3.30 -22.87
CA GLY A 32 -37.00 2.88 -23.96
C GLY A 32 -37.91 4.00 -24.42
N SER A 33 -38.40 3.90 -25.67
CA SER A 33 -39.35 4.86 -26.24
C SER A 33 -40.79 4.35 -26.10
N LEU A 34 -41.72 5.29 -25.88
CA LEU A 34 -43.16 5.02 -25.84
C LEU A 34 -43.82 5.10 -27.23
N HIS A 35 -43.07 5.43 -28.28
CA HIS A 35 -43.62 5.51 -29.63
C HIS A 35 -43.91 4.11 -30.19
N PRO A 36 -45.10 3.87 -30.80
CA PRO A 36 -45.46 2.55 -31.34
C PRO A 36 -44.46 1.98 -32.36
N GLU A 37 -43.84 2.84 -33.17
CA GLU A 37 -42.82 2.43 -34.15
C GLU A 37 -41.58 1.79 -33.51
N HIS A 38 -41.29 2.13 -32.25
CA HIS A 38 -40.14 1.61 -31.51
C HIS A 38 -40.52 0.51 -30.52
N SER A 39 -41.77 0.04 -30.54
CA SER A 39 -42.27 -0.96 -29.59
C SER A 39 -41.45 -2.25 -29.58
N ALA A 40 -40.99 -2.71 -30.73
CA ALA A 40 -40.14 -3.91 -30.84
C ALA A 40 -38.78 -3.73 -30.15
N GLU A 41 -38.10 -2.60 -30.38
CA GLU A 41 -36.81 -2.31 -29.75
C GLU A 41 -36.95 -2.04 -28.25
N THR A 42 -38.00 -1.32 -27.83
CA THR A 42 -38.31 -1.13 -26.42
C THR A 42 -38.52 -2.48 -25.73
N LEU A 43 -39.23 -3.43 -26.36
CA LEU A 43 -39.41 -4.77 -25.82
C LEU A 43 -38.08 -5.53 -25.68
N ASN A 44 -37.20 -5.48 -26.69
CA ASN A 44 -35.87 -6.09 -26.63
C ASN A 44 -35.03 -5.49 -25.49
N THR A 45 -35.08 -4.18 -25.33
CA THR A 45 -34.34 -3.45 -24.29
C THR A 45 -34.83 -3.82 -22.88
N LEU A 46 -36.14 -3.99 -22.70
CA LEU A 46 -36.73 -4.46 -21.43
C LEU A 46 -36.34 -5.90 -21.12
N ARG A 47 -36.33 -6.79 -22.12
CA ARG A 47 -35.88 -8.19 -21.98
C ARG A 47 -34.41 -8.25 -21.57
N PHE A 48 -33.55 -7.44 -22.20
CA PHE A 48 -32.16 -7.31 -21.78
C PHE A 48 -32.03 -6.88 -20.32
N GLY A 49 -32.82 -5.89 -19.89
CA GLY A 49 -32.90 -5.49 -18.49
C GLY A 49 -33.29 -6.61 -17.53
N GLN A 50 -34.26 -7.44 -17.93
CA GLN A 50 -34.68 -8.62 -17.18
C GLN A 50 -33.55 -9.64 -17.06
N ASP A 51 -32.86 -9.96 -18.16
CA ASP A 51 -31.73 -10.91 -18.15
C ASP A 51 -30.59 -10.40 -17.25
N CYS A 52 -30.27 -9.11 -17.36
CA CYS A 52 -29.28 -8.47 -16.50
C CYS A 52 -29.63 -8.50 -15.02
N SER A 53 -30.92 -8.51 -14.66
CA SER A 53 -31.36 -8.60 -13.26
C SER A 53 -30.99 -9.93 -12.60
N GLY A 54 -30.79 -10.99 -13.39
CA GLY A 54 -30.34 -12.30 -12.91
C GLY A 54 -28.85 -12.36 -12.58
N ILE A 55 -28.06 -11.34 -12.94
CA ILE A 55 -26.62 -11.32 -12.70
C ILE A 55 -26.34 -10.95 -11.24
N SER A 56 -25.64 -11.84 -10.53
CA SER A 56 -25.19 -11.60 -9.15
C SER A 56 -23.71 -11.22 -9.09
N ASN A 57 -23.40 -10.06 -8.51
CA ASN A 57 -22.03 -9.61 -8.27
C ASN A 57 -21.60 -9.88 -6.82
N LEU A 58 -20.33 -10.26 -6.64
CA LEU A 58 -19.70 -10.41 -5.33
C LEU A 58 -18.84 -9.18 -5.03
N SER A 59 -19.49 -8.10 -4.59
CA SER A 59 -18.78 -6.87 -4.22
C SER A 59 -18.02 -7.03 -2.91
N ARG A 60 -16.70 -6.89 -2.93
CA ARG A 60 -15.80 -6.82 -1.79
C ARG A 60 -15.29 -5.39 -1.65
N SER A 61 -15.43 -4.82 -0.45
CA SER A 61 -14.83 -3.51 -0.16
C SER A 61 -13.33 -3.66 -0.03
N ASN A 62 -12.58 -3.25 -1.05
CA ASN A 62 -11.12 -3.29 -1.03
C ASN A 62 -10.55 -2.39 0.09
N VAL A 63 -11.27 -1.33 0.47
CA VAL A 63 -10.92 -0.44 1.59
C VAL A 63 -10.89 -1.20 2.92
N ALA A 64 -11.85 -2.11 3.14
CA ALA A 64 -11.89 -2.92 4.36
C ALA A 64 -10.69 -3.89 4.46
N LEU A 65 -10.19 -4.37 3.32
CA LEU A 65 -9.03 -5.27 3.28
C LEU A 65 -7.73 -4.52 3.60
N VAL A 66 -7.52 -3.35 2.99
CA VAL A 66 -6.34 -2.52 3.25
C VAL A 66 -6.32 -2.03 4.70
N THR A 67 -7.45 -1.53 5.20
CA THR A 67 -7.55 -1.10 6.61
C THR A 67 -7.36 -2.26 7.59
N GLY A 68 -7.82 -3.47 7.27
CA GLY A 68 -7.53 -4.67 8.06
C GLY A 68 -6.05 -5.00 8.09
N ARG A 69 -5.35 -4.92 6.95
CA ARG A 69 -3.90 -5.14 6.87
C ARG A 69 -3.10 -4.09 7.65
N ILE A 70 -3.47 -2.82 7.54
CA ILE A 70 -2.82 -1.73 8.29
C ILE A 70 -2.95 -1.97 9.80
N LYS A 71 -4.15 -2.33 10.29
CA LYS A 71 -4.36 -2.65 11.71
C LYS A 71 -3.51 -3.82 12.20
N GLU A 72 -3.29 -4.82 11.35
CA GLU A 72 -2.42 -5.94 11.68
C GLU A 72 -0.96 -5.51 11.77
N ILE A 73 -0.50 -4.67 10.83
CA ILE A 73 0.85 -4.09 10.88
C ILE A 73 1.03 -3.21 12.12
N ASP A 74 0.03 -2.38 12.47
CA ASP A 74 0.07 -1.54 13.67
C ASP A 74 0.26 -2.38 14.95
N ARG A 75 -0.41 -3.54 15.05
CA ARG A 75 -0.22 -4.48 16.17
C ARG A 75 1.18 -5.09 16.20
N GLN A 76 1.72 -5.43 15.03
CA GLN A 76 3.07 -5.99 14.91
C GLN A 76 4.13 -4.96 15.33
N ILE A 77 3.96 -3.70 14.92
CA ILE A 77 4.77 -2.56 15.34
C ILE A 77 4.73 -2.41 16.86
N GLU A 78 3.54 -2.39 17.46
CA GLU A 78 3.39 -2.26 18.92
C GLU A 78 4.09 -3.38 19.68
N SER A 79 3.92 -4.63 19.23
CA SER A 79 4.59 -5.79 19.83
C SER A 79 6.12 -5.72 19.67
N LEU A 80 6.62 -5.28 18.53
CA LEU A 80 8.05 -5.16 18.29
C LEU A 80 8.69 -4.04 19.10
N MET A 81 7.99 -2.90 19.25
CA MET A 81 8.46 -1.80 20.11
C MET A 81 8.62 -2.25 21.56
N GLU A 82 7.71 -3.09 22.08
CA GLU A 82 7.85 -3.63 23.43
C GLU A 82 9.05 -4.59 23.56
N ILE A 83 9.31 -5.42 22.54
CA ILE A 83 10.48 -6.29 22.51
C ILE A 83 11.78 -5.48 22.46
N ILE A 84 11.83 -4.45 21.61
CA ILE A 84 12.99 -3.54 21.50
C ILE A 84 13.25 -2.92 22.87
N LYS A 85 12.24 -2.35 23.52
CA LYS A 85 12.37 -1.72 24.84
C LYS A 85 12.93 -2.68 25.90
N GLN A 86 12.65 -3.97 25.82
CA GLN A 86 13.17 -4.97 26.75
C GLN A 86 14.61 -5.39 26.45
N LYS A 87 15.01 -5.38 25.18
CA LYS A 87 16.34 -5.82 24.73
C LYS A 87 17.34 -4.68 24.61
N GLU A 88 16.87 -3.45 24.49
CA GLU A 88 17.67 -2.26 24.24
C GLU A 88 18.51 -1.93 25.47
N THR A 89 19.82 -1.89 25.26
CA THR A 89 20.79 -1.47 26.27
C THR A 89 21.63 -0.34 25.70
N TRP A 90 22.02 0.59 26.57
CA TRP A 90 22.85 1.72 26.17
C TRP A 90 24.32 1.35 26.35
N GLU A 91 25.08 1.38 25.26
CA GLU A 91 26.53 1.20 25.28
C GLU A 91 27.21 2.50 24.84
N THR A 92 28.14 2.98 25.67
CA THR A 92 28.96 4.14 25.32
C THR A 92 30.12 3.66 24.46
N ARG A 93 30.10 4.02 23.17
CA ARG A 93 31.20 3.74 22.25
C ARG A 93 31.97 5.01 21.94
N GLU A 94 33.28 4.88 21.82
CA GLU A 94 34.15 5.94 21.33
C GLU A 94 34.11 5.90 19.80
N VAL A 95 33.41 6.86 19.20
CA VAL A 95 33.27 6.98 17.75
C VAL A 95 34.23 8.07 17.28
N LYS A 96 35.15 7.70 16.39
CA LYS A 96 35.99 8.66 15.69
C LYS A 96 35.17 9.37 14.64
N ARG A 97 34.96 10.68 14.82
CA ARG A 97 34.32 11.52 13.81
C ARG A 97 35.43 12.13 12.96
N MET A 98 35.35 11.90 11.66
CA MET A 98 36.19 12.59 10.68
C MET A 98 35.32 13.64 10.01
N ASP A 99 35.70 14.91 10.12
CA ASP A 99 35.02 15.97 9.39
C ASP A 99 35.39 15.92 7.91
N SER A 100 34.37 15.98 7.05
CA SER A 100 34.54 15.99 5.59
C SER A 100 34.82 17.38 5.01
N ASN A 101 34.61 18.44 5.78
CA ASN A 101 34.63 19.84 5.32
C ASN A 101 35.84 20.60 5.85
N ILE A 102 37.06 20.09 5.62
CA ILE A 102 38.27 20.69 6.18
C ILE A 102 39.10 21.38 5.09
N GLU A 103 39.49 22.62 5.34
CA GLU A 103 40.41 23.37 4.49
C GLU A 103 41.87 22.93 4.72
N GLU A 104 42.58 22.59 3.65
CA GLU A 104 43.99 22.18 3.69
C GLU A 104 44.89 23.29 4.25
N GLY A 105 45.73 22.94 5.24
CA GLY A 105 46.68 23.88 5.87
C GLY A 105 46.20 24.49 7.21
N THR A 106 45.01 24.12 7.68
CA THR A 106 44.50 24.51 8.99
C THR A 106 44.92 23.52 10.09
N LEU A 107 44.95 23.98 11.35
CA LEU A 107 45.20 23.11 12.51
C LEU A 107 44.21 21.93 12.57
N GLU A 108 42.97 22.15 12.13
CA GLU A 108 41.91 21.14 12.08
C GLU A 108 42.22 20.01 11.06
N ALA A 109 42.90 20.33 9.95
CA ALA A 109 43.38 19.34 8.98
C ALA A 109 44.49 18.44 9.54
N GLU A 110 45.40 19.00 10.34
CA GLU A 110 46.44 18.23 11.03
C GLU A 110 45.85 17.36 12.14
N MET A 111 44.88 17.88 12.91
CA MET A 111 44.18 17.11 13.95
C MET A 111 43.35 15.96 13.36
N ASN A 112 42.71 16.15 12.20
CA ASN A 112 42.00 15.06 11.53
C ASN A 112 42.98 13.98 10.99
N LYS A 113 44.11 14.39 10.39
CA LYS A 113 45.19 13.46 9.98
C LYS A 113 45.83 12.71 11.15
N ALA A 114 45.90 13.31 12.34
CA ALA A 114 46.45 12.69 13.54
C ALA A 114 45.48 11.71 14.24
N GLY A 115 44.27 11.50 13.69
CA GLY A 115 43.35 10.47 14.14
C GLY A 115 41.93 10.92 14.46
N GLY A 116 41.60 12.19 14.18
CA GLY A 116 40.26 12.75 14.35
C GLY A 116 39.86 12.99 15.80
N GLU A 117 38.72 13.66 16.00
CA GLU A 117 38.13 13.81 17.34
C GLU A 117 37.48 12.49 17.77
N VAL A 118 37.85 12.02 18.97
CA VAL A 118 37.23 10.84 19.59
C VAL A 118 36.06 11.31 20.44
N VAL A 119 34.85 11.15 19.94
CA VAL A 119 33.62 11.55 20.64
C VAL A 119 32.98 10.31 21.27
N ARG A 120 32.77 10.36 22.59
CA ARG A 120 31.95 9.36 23.29
C ARG A 120 30.50 9.56 22.91
N THR A 121 29.96 8.61 22.15
CA THR A 121 28.55 8.60 21.74
C THR A 121 27.88 7.40 22.38
N THR A 122 26.80 7.62 23.11
CA THR A 122 25.96 6.53 23.63
C THR A 122 25.04 6.08 22.51
N VAL A 123 25.14 4.81 22.13
CA VAL A 123 24.30 4.21 21.09
C VAL A 123 23.44 3.09 21.69
N PRO A 124 22.18 2.96 21.28
CA PRO A 124 21.38 1.80 21.64
C PRO A 124 21.91 0.56 20.92
N VAL A 125 22.07 -0.55 21.64
CA VAL A 125 22.58 -1.83 21.14
C VAL A 125 21.74 -2.99 21.69
N GLY A 126 21.72 -4.11 20.94
CA GLY A 126 21.10 -5.38 21.38
C GLY A 126 19.73 -5.71 20.77
N ALA A 127 19.13 -4.78 20.02
CA ALA A 127 17.88 -4.98 19.30
C ALA A 127 17.98 -4.64 17.81
N GLU A 128 19.18 -4.75 17.22
CA GLU A 128 19.43 -4.32 15.84
C GLU A 128 18.52 -5.05 14.84
N THR A 129 18.29 -6.36 15.03
CA THR A 129 17.42 -7.16 14.16
C THR A 129 15.95 -6.75 14.24
N GLU A 130 15.47 -6.39 15.43
CA GLU A 130 14.10 -5.94 15.66
C GLU A 130 13.89 -4.54 15.11
N HIS A 131 14.89 -3.66 15.21
CA HIS A 131 14.87 -2.35 14.58
C HIS A 131 14.80 -2.45 13.05
N GLU A 132 15.59 -3.34 12.43
CA GLU A 132 15.51 -3.58 10.99
C GLU A 132 14.11 -4.08 10.56
N LEU A 133 13.50 -4.96 11.35
CA LEU A 133 12.16 -5.47 11.07
C LEU A 133 11.09 -4.39 11.27
N LEU A 134 11.23 -3.57 12.30
CA LEU A 134 10.35 -2.44 12.58
C LEU A 134 10.37 -1.43 11.43
N GLU A 135 11.56 -1.11 10.90
CA GLU A 135 11.72 -0.24 9.74
C GLU A 135 11.01 -0.81 8.50
N LYS A 136 11.16 -2.11 8.23
CA LYS A 136 10.45 -2.79 7.13
C LYS A 136 8.93 -2.69 7.28
N LEU A 137 8.40 -2.87 8.49
CA LEU A 137 6.96 -2.77 8.76
C LEU A 137 6.45 -1.34 8.62
N HIS A 138 7.22 -0.33 9.04
CA HIS A 138 6.88 1.08 8.82
C HIS A 138 6.85 1.43 7.33
N LEU A 139 7.80 0.93 6.54
CA LEU A 139 7.81 1.07 5.08
C LEU A 139 6.60 0.39 4.42
N GLU A 140 6.28 -0.84 4.82
CA GLU A 140 5.10 -1.55 4.32
C GLU A 140 3.81 -0.78 4.64
N ARG A 141 3.68 -0.28 5.87
CA ARG A 141 2.54 0.54 6.31
C ARG A 141 2.41 1.84 5.51
N ALA A 142 3.50 2.57 5.31
CA ALA A 142 3.52 3.81 4.54
C ALA A 142 3.13 3.58 3.08
N SER A 143 3.62 2.49 2.48
CA SER A 143 3.23 2.07 1.12
C SER A 143 1.73 1.80 1.01
N LEU A 144 1.14 1.12 2.00
CA LEU A 144 -0.31 0.82 2.03
C LEU A 144 -1.18 2.06 2.24
N LEU A 145 -0.67 3.07 2.94
CA LEU A 145 -1.35 4.37 3.13
C LEU A 145 -1.20 5.31 1.94
N GLY A 146 -0.32 4.99 0.98
CA GLY A 146 0.00 5.88 -0.15
C GLY A 146 0.82 7.10 0.23
N GLU A 147 1.41 7.09 1.44
CA GLU A 147 2.35 8.10 1.90
C GLU A 147 3.74 7.76 1.33
N THR A 148 3.94 8.02 0.04
CA THR A 148 5.31 8.09 -0.48
C THR A 148 5.96 9.34 0.10
N GLY A 149 7.14 9.17 0.72
CA GLY A 149 7.93 10.24 1.36
C GLY A 149 8.28 11.42 0.44
N PRO A 150 8.95 12.46 0.99
CA PRO A 150 8.92 13.81 0.45
C PRO A 150 9.55 13.88 -0.95
N VAL A 151 8.91 14.67 -1.81
CA VAL A 151 9.45 15.19 -3.07
C VAL A 151 10.69 16.05 -2.80
#